data_AF-A0AAV3SRV4-F1
#
_entry.id   AF-A0AAV3SRV4-F1
#
_cell.length_a   1.000
_cell.length_b   1.000
_cell.length_c   1.000
_cell.angle_alpha   90.00
_cell.angle_beta   90.00
_cell.angle_gamma   90.00
#
_symmetry.space_group_name_H-M   'P 1'
#
loop_
_entity.id
_entity.type
_entity.pdbx_description
1 polymer ?
#
loop_
_entity_poly.entity_id
_entity_poly.type
_entity_poly.pdbx_seq_one_letter_code
_entity_poly.pdbx_strand_id
1 'polypeptide(L)'
;MAFGLLCVVAVAAILLGQVVSLIAFDATGVDRFVPGVVIYAVAPAALMTALPATVAVRRYGRQRAAVITAGVFTAAITASFLTRGFFLIG
;
A
#
# COMPACT_ATOMS: atom_id res chain seq x y z
N MET A 1 12.88 -9.46 14.80
CA MET A 1 12.66 -8.00 14.92
C MET A 1 12.71 -7.29 13.56
N ALA A 2 13.70 -7.53 12.70
CA ALA A 2 13.83 -6.83 11.40
C ALA A 2 12.60 -6.90 10.46
N PHE A 3 11.87 -8.02 10.43
CA PHE A 3 10.70 -8.16 9.55
C PHE A 3 9.50 -7.32 10.00
N GLY A 4 9.23 -7.27 11.32
CA GLY A 4 8.17 -6.41 11.86
C GLY A 4 8.44 -4.94 11.58
N LEU A 5 9.70 -4.51 11.70
CA LEU A 5 10.12 -3.15 11.35
C LEU A 5 9.90 -2.86 9.86
N LEU A 6 10.18 -3.81 8.97
CA LEU A 6 9.91 -3.68 7.53
C LEU A 6 8.42 -3.48 7.26
N CYS A 7 7.54 -4.23 7.92
CA CYS A 7 6.08 -4.04 7.78
C CYS A 7 5.64 -2.65 8.26
N VAL A 8 6.19 -2.16 9.37
CA VAL A 8 5.87 -0.82 9.90
C VAL A 8 6.36 0.27 8.95
N VAL A 9 7.60 0.17 8.46
CA VAL A 9 8.18 1.13 7.52
C VAL A 9 7.39 1.14 6.20
N ALA A 10 6.97 -0.03 5.71
CA ALA A 10 6.14 -0.14 4.53
C ALA A 10 4.79 0.60 4.69
N VAL A 11 4.11 0.42 5.82
CA VAL A 11 2.85 1.12 6.11
C VAL A 11 3.09 2.62 6.33
N ALA A 12 4.17 3.01 7.00
CA ALA A 12 4.52 4.41 7.21
C ALA A 12 4.84 5.15 5.89
N ALA A 13 5.40 4.44 4.91
CA ALA A 13 5.69 4.97 3.58
C ALA A 13 4.45 5.11 2.67
N ILE A 14 3.23 4.93 3.18
CA ILE A 14 2.00 4.97 2.37
C ILE A 14 1.81 6.28 1.60
N LEU A 15 2.24 7.41 2.18
CA LEU A 15 2.20 8.72 1.53
C LEU A 15 3.02 8.74 0.24
N LEU A 16 4.21 8.14 0.25
CA LEU A 16 5.03 8.01 -0.96
C LEU A 16 4.31 7.14 -2.00
N GLY A 17 3.65 6.07 -1.55
CA GLY A 17 2.85 5.22 -2.42
C GLY A 17 1.71 5.98 -3.07
N GLN A 18 1.02 6.83 -2.31
CA GLN A 18 -0.08 7.67 -2.79
C GLN A 18 0.41 8.65 -3.86
N VAL A 19 1.54 9.31 -3.64
CA VAL A 19 2.15 10.23 -4.61
C VAL A 19 2.54 9.50 -5.90
N VAL A 20 3.24 8.36 -5.78
CA VAL A 20 3.64 7.55 -6.94
C VAL A 20 2.41 7.06 -7.72
N SER A 21 1.38 6.61 -7.01
CA SER A 21 0.12 6.19 -7.62
C SER A 21 -0.52 7.34 -8.41
N LEU A 22 -0.65 8.52 -7.79
CA LEU A 22 -1.24 9.70 -8.43
C LEU A 22 -0.49 10.07 -9.72
N ILE A 23 0.84 10.19 -9.65
CA ILE A 23 1.68 10.51 -10.82
C ILE A 23 1.54 9.45 -11.92
N ALA A 24 1.52 8.17 -11.56
CA ALA A 24 1.43 7.08 -12.54
C ALA A 24 0.05 7.03 -13.23
N PHE A 25 -1.04 7.21 -12.48
CA PHE A 25 -2.39 7.22 -13.04
C PHE A 25 -2.67 8.46 -13.88
N ASP A 26 -2.13 9.61 -13.48
CA ASP A 26 -2.20 10.87 -14.24
C ASP A 26 -1.39 10.78 -15.54
N ALA A 27 -0.13 10.33 -15.47
CA ALA A 27 0.73 10.19 -16.66
C ALA A 27 0.20 9.19 -17.69
N THR A 28 -0.57 8.18 -17.26
CA THR A 28 -1.21 7.20 -18.15
C THR A 28 -2.59 7.66 -18.62
N GLY A 29 -3.16 8.73 -18.05
CA GLY A 29 -4.52 9.19 -18.32
C GLY A 29 -5.60 8.16 -18.01
N VAL A 30 -5.30 7.24 -17.08
CA VAL A 30 -6.20 6.17 -16.62
C VAL A 30 -7.03 6.63 -15.42
N ASP A 31 -6.59 7.70 -14.75
CA ASP A 31 -7.26 8.40 -13.67
C ASP A 31 -8.75 8.71 -13.95
N ARG A 32 -9.09 9.07 -15.19
CA ARG A 32 -10.47 9.34 -15.65
C ARG A 32 -11.37 8.10 -15.76
N PHE A 33 -10.80 6.90 -15.76
CA PHE A 33 -11.55 5.64 -15.87
C PHE A 33 -11.52 4.82 -14.57
N VAL A 34 -10.65 5.17 -13.63
CA VAL A 34 -10.41 4.41 -12.40
C VAL A 34 -10.96 5.16 -11.19
N PRO A 35 -11.72 4.49 -10.29
CA PRO A 35 -12.22 5.13 -9.10
C PRO A 35 -11.10 5.70 -8.24
N GLY A 36 -11.28 6.90 -7.68
CA GLY A 36 -10.27 7.51 -6.80
C GLY A 36 -9.87 6.63 -5.60
N VAL A 37 -10.75 5.74 -5.12
CA VAL A 37 -10.38 4.76 -4.06
C VAL A 37 -9.24 3.85 -4.51
N VAL A 38 -9.21 3.47 -5.78
CA VAL A 38 -8.14 2.63 -6.32
C VAL A 38 -6.82 3.41 -6.38
N ILE A 39 -6.88 4.66 -6.84
CA ILE A 39 -5.71 5.54 -6.98
C ILE A 39 -5.12 5.90 -5.61
N TYR A 40 -5.96 6.26 -4.64
CA TYR A 40 -5.53 6.81 -3.36
C TYR A 40 -5.40 5.76 -2.23
N ALA A 41 -5.96 4.55 -2.38
CA ALA A 41 -5.90 3.54 -1.33
C ALA A 41 -5.42 2.17 -1.82
N VAL A 42 -6.02 1.61 -2.87
CA VAL A 42 -5.74 0.21 -3.26
C VAL A 42 -4.35 0.07 -3.89
N ALA A 43 -4.05 0.88 -4.90
CA ALA A 43 -2.75 0.86 -5.57
C ALA A 43 -1.58 1.18 -4.63
N PRO A 44 -1.61 2.25 -3.81
CA PRO A 44 -0.54 2.54 -2.87
C PRO A 44 -0.38 1.46 -1.80
N ALA A 45 -1.48 0.90 -1.28
CA ALA A 45 -1.41 -0.22 -0.35
C ALA A 45 -0.78 -1.46 -1.01
N ALA A 46 -1.13 -1.77 -2.25
CA ALA A 46 -0.54 -2.88 -2.99
C ALA A 46 0.98 -2.69 -3.20
N LEU A 47 1.40 -1.48 -3.60
CA LEU A 47 2.81 -1.14 -3.79
C LEU A 47 3.60 -1.33 -2.49
N MET A 48 3.11 -0.78 -1.38
CA MET A 48 3.82 -0.84 -0.11
C MET A 48 3.83 -2.23 0.51
N THR A 49 2.86 -3.07 0.20
CA THR A 49 2.78 -4.44 0.73
C THR A 49 3.56 -5.46 -0.07
N ALA A 50 3.97 -5.15 -1.30
CA ALA A 50 4.73 -6.06 -2.16
C ALA A 50 6.05 -6.51 -1.53
N LEU A 51 6.80 -5.59 -0.90
CA LEU A 51 8.06 -5.92 -0.23
C LEU A 51 7.86 -6.82 1.01
N PRO A 52 6.97 -6.47 1.97
CA PRO A 52 6.61 -7.37 3.07
C PRO A 52 6.12 -8.74 2.59
N ALA A 53 5.29 -8.78 1.55
CA ALA A 53 4.73 -10.02 1.00
C ALA A 53 5.80 -10.95 0.44
N THR A 54 6.71 -10.42 -0.39
CA THR A 54 7.81 -11.21 -0.97
C THR A 54 8.74 -11.76 0.09
N VAL A 55 9.07 -10.97 1.12
CA VAL A 55 9.87 -11.42 2.25
C VAL A 55 9.11 -12.45 3.09
N ALA A 56 7.80 -12.28 3.29
CA ALA A 56 6.96 -13.20 4.04
C ALA A 56 6.86 -14.57 3.37
N VAL A 57 6.69 -14.61 2.05
CA VAL A 57 6.65 -15.87 1.27
C VAL A 57 7.98 -16.61 1.32
N ARG A 58 9.11 -15.89 1.34
CA ARG A 58 10.45 -16.51 1.45
C ARG A 58 10.77 -17.03 2.85
N ARG A 59 10.26 -16.38 3.90
CA ARG A 59 10.56 -16.73 5.30
C ARG A 59 9.55 -17.65 5.97
N TYR A 60 8.30 -17.63 5.54
CA TYR A 60 7.21 -18.35 6.18
C TYR A 60 6.52 -19.29 5.20
N GLY A 61 5.91 -20.37 5.71
CA GLY A 61 5.07 -21.24 4.89
C GLY A 61 3.90 -20.47 4.26
N ARG A 62 3.39 -20.98 3.13
CA ARG A 62 2.40 -20.33 2.26
C ARG A 62 1.18 -19.75 3.01
N GLN A 63 0.64 -20.48 3.99
CA GLN A 63 -0.48 -20.01 4.81
C GLN A 63 -0.12 -18.82 5.70
N ARG A 64 1.03 -18.88 6.40
CA ARG A 64 1.49 -17.78 7.28
C ARG A 64 1.85 -16.54 6.47
N ALA A 65 2.49 -16.72 5.31
CA ALA A 65 2.81 -15.63 4.41
C ALA A 65 1.56 -14.90 3.91
N ALA A 66 0.50 -15.65 3.56
CA ALA A 66 -0.77 -15.07 3.15
C ALA A 66 -1.43 -14.24 4.27
N VAL A 67 -1.49 -14.77 5.49
CA VAL A 67 -2.05 -14.05 6.66
C VAL A 67 -1.29 -12.75 6.94
N ILE A 68 0.05 -12.81 6.93
CA ILE A 68 0.89 -11.63 7.16
C ILE A 68 0.66 -10.59 6.07
N THR A 69 0.65 -11.02 4.81
CA THR A 69 0.44 -10.13 3.66
C THR A 69 -0.92 -9.45 3.72
N ALA A 70 -1.98 -10.21 4.02
CA ALA A 70 -3.32 -9.69 4.19
C ALA A 70 -3.39 -8.69 5.35
N GLY A 71 -2.72 -8.98 6.47
CA GLY A 71 -2.65 -8.07 7.63
C GLY A 71 -1.97 -6.75 7.28
N VAL A 72 -0.80 -6.79 6.64
CA VAL A 72 -0.07 -5.57 6.24
C VAL A 72 -0.86 -4.79 5.18
N PHE A 73 -1.54 -5.49 4.26
CA PHE A 73 -2.37 -4.85 3.24
C PHE A 73 -3.58 -4.14 3.84
N THR A 74 -4.26 -4.78 4.79
CA THR A 74 -5.38 -4.17 5.51
C THR A 74 -4.93 -2.95 6.32
N ALA A 75 -3.75 -3.02 6.95
CA ALA A 75 -3.16 -1.88 7.66
C ALA A 75 -2.81 -0.74 6.70
N ALA A 76 -2.24 -1.03 5.53
CA ALA A 76 -1.89 -0.03 4.51
C ALA A 76 -3.13 0.64 3.88
N ILE A 77 -4.22 -0.12 3.67
CA ILE A 77 -5.50 0.44 3.26
C ILE A 77 -6.04 1.39 4.34
N THR A 78 -6.06 0.94 5.60
CA THR A 78 -6.55 1.76 6.72
C THR A 78 -5.76 3.05 6.85
N ALA A 79 -4.42 2.97 6.75
CA ALA A 79 -3.54 4.13 6.74
C ALA A 79 -3.86 5.06 5.56
N SER A 80 -4.06 4.51 4.36
CA SER A 80 -4.43 5.29 3.17
C SER A 80 -5.74 6.08 3.34
N PHE A 81 -6.73 5.49 4.01
CA PHE A 81 -8.00 6.18 4.30
C PHE A 81 -7.82 7.29 5.34
N LEU A 82 -7.00 7.07 6.37
CA LEU A 82 -6.68 8.10 7.37
C LEU A 82 -5.89 9.26 6.77
N THR A 83 -4.97 9.00 5.84
CA THR A 83 -4.17 10.04 5.18
C THR A 83 -4.88 10.69 3.99
N ARG A 84 -6.01 10.14 3.52
CA ARG A 84 -6.74 10.70 2.38
C ARG A 84 -7.18 12.14 2.58
N GLY A 85 -7.43 12.54 3.83
CA GLY A 85 -7.76 13.93 4.19
C GLY A 85 -6.65 14.93 3.83
N PHE A 86 -5.38 14.52 3.82
CA PHE A 86 -4.27 15.38 3.41
C PHE A 86 -4.33 15.76 1.93
N PHE A 87 -4.87 14.89 1.06
CA PHE A 87 -4.97 15.13 -0.38
C PHE A 87 -6.31 15.76 -0.80
N LEU A 88 -7.31 15.80 0.08
CA LEU A 88 -8.61 16.42 -0.19
C LEU A 88 -8.69 17.89 0.24
N ILE A 89 -7.72 18.38 1.01
CA ILE A 89 -7.61 19.77 1.47
C ILE A 89 -6.69 20.61 0.56
N GLY A 90 -5.94 19.97 -0.34
CA GLY A 90 -5.04 20.61 -1.32
C GLY A 90 -5.72 20.92 -2.65
#